data_AF-A0AAJ0U4W7-F1
#
_entry.id   AF-A0AAJ0U4W7-F1
#
_cell.length_a   1.000
_cell.length_b   1.000
_cell.length_c   1.000
_cell.angle_alpha   90.00
_cell.angle_beta   90.00
_cell.angle_gamma   90.00
#
_symmetry.space_group_name_H-M   'P 1'
#
loop_
_entity.id
_entity.type
_entity.pdbx_description
1 polymer ?
#
loop_
_entity_poly.entity_id
_entity_poly.type
_entity_poly.pdbx_seq_one_letter_code
_entity_poly.pdbx_strand_id
1 'polypeptide(L)'
;MDSRQSAPKLLAIIELGGYPNFTPLYRRLGFDTEVVSSQRKAQSALKRRLPDLIVAEYNFQSDFRDRTSNLETLMARLQRHPEVRVIAIYQPEHRHKLESLLARFPLFATLSLPVSESQMEAVLQRALGESAA
;
A
#
# COMPACT_ATOMS: atom_id res chain seq x y z
N MET A 1 -3.34 -28.57 17.44
CA MET A 1 -3.27 -28.52 15.96
C MET A 1 -2.56 -27.23 15.63
N ASP A 2 -1.29 -27.34 15.25
CA ASP A 2 -0.38 -26.22 15.06
C ASP A 2 -0.72 -25.54 13.73
N SER A 3 -1.63 -24.57 13.77
CA SER A 3 -1.95 -23.73 12.61
C SER A 3 -0.71 -22.90 12.32
N ARG A 4 0.19 -23.39 11.46
CA ARG A 4 1.24 -22.55 10.87
C ARG A 4 0.55 -21.43 10.11
N GLN A 5 0.33 -20.30 10.78
CA GLN A 5 -0.13 -19.09 10.12
C GLN A 5 0.98 -18.72 9.14
N SER A 6 0.66 -18.85 7.85
CA SER A 6 1.56 -18.37 6.79
C SER A 6 1.82 -16.90 7.03
N ALA A 7 3.07 -16.47 6.87
CA ALA A 7 3.45 -15.06 6.99
C ALA A 7 2.50 -14.18 6.15
N PRO A 8 1.93 -13.10 6.73
CA PRO A 8 1.07 -12.18 5.99
C PRO A 8 1.85 -11.57 4.83
N LYS A 9 1.21 -11.48 3.68
CA LYS A 9 1.84 -11.08 2.43
C LYS A 9 1.75 -9.58 2.27
N LEU A 10 2.88 -8.94 2.00
CA LEU A 10 2.96 -7.51 1.77
C LEU A 10 3.46 -7.23 0.36
N LEU A 11 2.73 -6.41 -0.40
CA LEU A 11 3.21 -5.86 -1.66
C LEU A 11 3.60 -4.39 -1.46
N ALA A 12 4.89 -4.08 -1.60
CA ALA A 12 5.38 -2.70 -1.54
C ALA A 12 5.61 -2.16 -2.97
N ILE A 13 4.97 -1.04 -3.30
CA ILE A 13 5.06 -0.38 -4.61
C ILE A 13 5.84 0.93 -4.44
N ILE A 14 7.09 0.94 -4.93
CA ILE A 14 8.03 2.06 -4.79
C ILE A 14 8.41 2.53 -6.21
N GLU A 15 7.91 3.69 -6.67
CA GLU A 15 8.04 4.08 -8.08
C GLU A 15 9.10 5.15 -8.32
N LEU A 16 9.14 6.20 -7.50
CA LEU A 16 10.02 7.35 -7.76
C LEU A 16 11.30 7.33 -6.95
N GLY A 17 11.32 6.60 -5.83
CA GLY A 17 12.40 6.71 -4.85
C GLY A 17 12.36 8.08 -4.16
N GLY A 18 12.54 8.11 -2.85
CA GLY A 18 12.35 9.31 -2.03
C GLY A 18 11.50 9.05 -0.78
N TYR A 19 10.84 7.89 -0.73
CA TYR A 19 10.20 7.38 0.46
C TYR A 19 11.20 6.52 1.26
N PRO A 20 11.09 6.49 2.60
CA PRO A 20 11.95 5.64 3.41
C PRO A 20 11.81 4.16 3.04
N ASN A 21 12.92 3.46 3.03
CA ASN A 21 12.92 2.03 2.79
C ASN A 21 12.47 1.28 4.06
N PHE A 22 11.20 0.88 4.10
CA PHE A 22 10.63 0.11 5.20
C PHE A 22 10.80 -1.41 5.06
N THR A 23 11.55 -1.90 4.05
CA THR A 23 11.82 -3.35 3.89
C THR A 23 12.40 -4.00 5.16
N PRO A 24 13.36 -3.38 5.89
CA PRO A 24 13.85 -3.93 7.16
C PRO A 24 12.75 -4.06 8.22
N LEU A 25 11.84 -3.07 8.29
CA LEU A 25 10.69 -3.10 9.19
C LEU A 25 9.72 -4.23 8.82
N TYR A 26 9.35 -4.37 7.54
CA TYR A 26 8.45 -5.44 7.09
C TYR A 26 9.00 -6.83 7.46
N ARG A 27 10.31 -7.04 7.27
CA ARG A 27 10.97 -8.29 7.68
C ARG A 27 10.92 -8.51 9.19
N ARG A 28 11.15 -7.46 9.99
CA ARG A 28 11.10 -7.55 11.46
C ARG A 28 9.69 -7.89 11.97
N LEU A 29 8.66 -7.42 11.27
CA LEU A 29 7.26 -7.74 11.55
C LEU A 29 6.79 -9.08 10.97
N GLY A 30 7.67 -9.82 10.28
CA GLY A 30 7.37 -11.17 9.79
C GLY A 30 6.56 -11.22 8.50
N PHE A 31 6.50 -10.14 7.71
CA PHE A 31 5.81 -10.15 6.42
C PHE A 31 6.58 -10.92 5.35
N ASP A 32 5.86 -11.67 4.52
CA ASP A 32 6.34 -12.17 3.23
C ASP A 32 6.20 -11.05 2.19
N THR A 33 7.28 -10.30 1.97
CA THR A 33 7.26 -9.04 1.21
C THR A 33 7.72 -9.21 -0.23
N GLU A 34 6.91 -8.75 -1.18
CA GLU A 34 7.29 -8.51 -2.58
C GLU A 34 7.42 -7.00 -2.82
N VAL A 35 8.56 -6.53 -3.29
CA VAL A 35 8.79 -5.11 -3.64
C VAL A 35 8.77 -4.96 -5.16
N VAL A 36 7.96 -4.04 -5.67
CA VAL A 36 7.86 -3.74 -7.09
C VAL A 36 8.12 -2.27 -7.38
N SER A 37 8.78 -2.03 -8.51
CA SER A 37 9.28 -0.69 -8.87
C SER A 37 8.36 0.10 -9.81
N SER A 38 7.15 -0.40 -10.10
CA SER A 38 6.21 0.26 -11.01
C SER A 38 4.81 -0.34 -10.91
N GLN A 39 3.79 0.43 -11.29
CA GLN A 39 2.42 -0.08 -11.39
C GLN A 39 2.27 -1.31 -12.30
N ARG A 40 2.99 -1.36 -13.42
CA ARG A 40 2.92 -2.52 -14.33
C ARG A 40 3.36 -3.80 -13.60
N LYS A 41 4.42 -3.72 -12.80
CA LYS A 41 4.88 -4.84 -11.98
C LYS A 41 3.90 -5.16 -10.85
N ALA A 42 3.32 -4.14 -10.20
CA ALA A 42 2.27 -4.33 -9.19
C ALA A 42 1.06 -5.09 -9.75
N GLN A 43 0.58 -4.73 -10.94
CA GLN A 43 -0.53 -5.42 -11.59
C GLN A 43 -0.19 -6.88 -11.91
N SER A 44 1.03 -7.16 -12.37
CA SER A 44 1.50 -8.53 -12.58
C SER A 44 1.61 -9.32 -11.27
N ALA A 45 2.11 -8.71 -10.19
CA ALA A 45 2.21 -9.33 -8.86
C ALA A 45 0.83 -9.72 -8.33
N LEU A 46 -0.14 -8.80 -8.36
CA LEU A 46 -1.52 -9.05 -7.93
C LEU A 46 -2.21 -10.16 -8.73
N LYS A 47 -1.83 -10.39 -10.00
CA LYS A 47 -2.37 -11.51 -10.81
C LYS A 47 -1.82 -12.85 -10.36
N ARG A 48 -0.58 -12.87 -9.88
CA ARG A 48 0.10 -14.08 -9.40
C ARG A 48 -0.33 -14.44 -7.99
N ARG A 49 -0.45 -13.44 -7.10
CA ARG A 49 -0.69 -13.65 -5.68
C ARG A 49 -1.38 -12.43 -5.10
N LEU A 50 -2.53 -12.65 -4.46
CA LEU A 50 -3.21 -11.60 -3.71
C LEU A 50 -2.49 -11.38 -2.36
N PRO A 51 -2.03 -10.15 -2.07
CA PRO A 51 -1.42 -9.80 -0.78
C PRO A 51 -2.50 -9.52 0.27
N ASP A 52 -2.12 -9.57 1.55
CA ASP A 52 -2.99 -9.15 2.66
C ASP A 52 -2.89 -7.63 2.87
N LEU A 53 -1.71 -7.06 2.58
CA LEU A 53 -1.41 -5.64 2.73
C LEU A 53 -0.65 -5.10 1.53
N ILE A 54 -0.97 -3.86 1.13
CA ILE A 54 -0.24 -3.11 0.11
C ILE A 54 0.23 -1.80 0.70
N VAL A 55 1.51 -1.49 0.52
CA VAL A 55 2.06 -0.16 0.79
C VAL A 55 2.43 0.46 -0.55
N ALA A 56 1.85 1.61 -0.87
CA ALA A 56 2.02 2.26 -2.16
C ALA A 56 2.34 3.75 -2.03
N GLU A 57 3.19 4.24 -2.92
CA GLU A 57 3.39 5.68 -3.11
C GLU A 57 2.20 6.28 -3.86
N TYR A 58 1.60 7.34 -3.30
CA TYR A 58 0.63 8.19 -4.00
C TYR A 58 1.38 9.27 -4.77
N ASN A 59 1.68 8.94 -6.02
CA ASN A 59 2.33 9.84 -6.96
C ASN A 59 1.26 10.49 -7.86
N PHE A 60 0.89 11.72 -7.55
CA PHE A 60 0.07 12.55 -8.43
C PHE A 60 0.96 13.13 -9.54
N GLN A 61 0.66 12.80 -10.80
CA GLN A 61 1.32 13.40 -11.96
C GLN A 61 0.26 14.12 -12.78
N SER A 62 0.43 15.43 -12.99
CA SER A 62 -0.51 16.28 -13.73
C SER A 62 -0.66 15.91 -15.20
N ASP A 63 0.31 15.19 -15.76
CA ASP A 63 0.40 14.92 -17.20
C ASP A 63 -0.43 13.71 -17.66
N PHE A 64 -1.02 12.95 -16.74
CA PHE A 64 -2.03 11.94 -17.08
C PHE A 64 -3.36 12.64 -17.38
N ARG A 65 -3.56 12.97 -18.66
CA ARG A 65 -4.78 13.64 -19.16
C ARG A 65 -6.08 12.91 -18.81
N ASP A 66 -6.04 11.59 -18.57
CA ASP A 66 -7.24 10.77 -18.33
C ASP A 66 -7.21 9.93 -17.03
N ARG A 67 -6.12 9.93 -16.24
CA ARG A 67 -6.05 9.15 -14.98
C ARG A 67 -5.42 9.96 -13.86
N THR A 68 -6.19 10.27 -12.84
CA THR A 68 -5.79 11.18 -11.75
C THR A 68 -4.67 10.58 -10.88
N SER A 69 -4.51 9.25 -10.85
CA SER A 69 -3.33 8.59 -10.27
C SER A 69 -3.19 7.11 -10.66
N ASN A 70 -1.96 6.61 -10.53
CA ASN A 70 -1.63 5.18 -10.57
C ASN A 70 -2.38 4.35 -9.51
N LEU A 71 -2.60 4.93 -8.32
CA LEU A 71 -3.30 4.30 -7.20
C LEU A 71 -4.78 4.03 -7.51
N GLU A 72 -5.45 4.88 -8.29
CA GLU A 72 -6.85 4.69 -8.65
C GLU A 72 -7.04 3.39 -9.48
N THR A 73 -6.12 3.13 -10.40
CA THR A 73 -6.15 1.89 -11.21
C THR A 73 -5.95 0.65 -10.36
N LEU A 74 -5.09 0.75 -9.34
CA LEU A 74 -4.89 -0.30 -8.35
C LEU A 74 -6.16 -0.53 -7.53
N MET A 75 -6.76 0.53 -7.00
CA MET A 75 -7.95 0.46 -6.15
C MET A 75 -9.18 -0.08 -6.88
N ALA A 76 -9.40 0.33 -8.14
CA ALA A 76 -10.49 -0.20 -8.95
C ALA A 76 -10.44 -1.74 -9.07
N ARG A 77 -9.24 -2.32 -9.15
CA ARG A 77 -9.06 -3.77 -9.16
C ARG A 77 -9.35 -4.41 -7.79
N LEU A 78 -8.94 -3.74 -6.72
CA LEU A 78 -9.09 -4.22 -5.34
C LEU A 78 -10.52 -4.10 -4.81
N GLN A 79 -11.44 -3.43 -5.52
CA GLN A 79 -12.86 -3.41 -5.15
C GLN A 79 -13.47 -4.82 -5.02
N ARG A 80 -12.94 -5.81 -5.75
CA ARG A 80 -13.38 -7.22 -5.66
C ARG A 80 -12.68 -8.00 -4.53
N HIS A 81 -11.79 -7.34 -3.80
CA HIS A 81 -10.92 -7.89 -2.76
C HIS A 81 -10.89 -6.96 -1.54
N PRO A 82 -12.04 -6.73 -0.87
CA PRO A 82 -12.13 -5.83 0.28
C PRO A 82 -11.26 -6.27 1.47
N GLU A 83 -10.82 -7.53 1.51
CA GLU A 83 -9.88 -8.05 2.49
C GLU A 83 -8.48 -7.44 2.39
N VAL A 84 -8.11 -6.91 1.22
CA VAL A 84 -6.77 -6.35 0.97
C VAL A 84 -6.70 -4.95 1.53
N ARG A 85 -5.79 -4.75 2.49
CA ARG A 85 -5.58 -3.45 3.13
C ARG A 85 -4.58 -2.64 2.33
N VAL A 86 -4.88 -1.36 2.10
CA VAL A 86 -3.99 -0.47 1.33
C VAL A 86 -3.59 0.72 2.18
N ILE A 87 -2.27 0.92 2.28
CA ILE A 87 -1.62 2.06 2.93
C ILE A 87 -1.00 2.92 1.84
N ALA A 88 -1.40 4.18 1.74
CA ALA A 88 -0.80 5.13 0.79
C ALA A 88 0.14 6.11 1.50
N ILE A 89 1.36 6.25 1.00
CA ILE A 89 2.28 7.30 1.43
C ILE A 89 2.22 8.44 0.42
N TYR A 90 2.07 9.68 0.88
CA TYR A 90 1.84 10.82 -0.01
C TYR A 90 2.63 12.06 0.40
N GLN A 91 2.90 12.92 -0.58
CA GLN A 91 3.44 14.26 -0.34
C GLN A 91 2.33 15.19 0.19
N PRO A 92 2.56 15.99 1.25
CA PRO A 92 1.55 16.89 1.82
C PRO A 92 0.84 17.78 0.79
N GLU A 93 1.56 18.24 -0.24
CA GLU A 93 1.02 19.10 -1.30
C GLU A 93 -0.05 18.39 -2.14
N HIS A 94 -0.04 17.06 -2.19
CA HIS A 94 -0.99 16.24 -2.93
C HIS A 94 -2.23 15.87 -2.12
N ARG A 95 -2.37 16.34 -0.87
CA ARG A 95 -3.47 15.99 0.04
C ARG A 95 -4.86 16.18 -0.59
N HIS A 96 -5.12 17.33 -1.20
CA HIS A 96 -6.43 17.62 -1.80
C HIS A 96 -6.78 16.67 -2.95
N LYS A 97 -5.78 16.23 -3.73
CA LYS A 97 -5.98 15.25 -4.80
C LYS A 97 -6.21 13.85 -4.22
N LEU A 98 -5.49 13.50 -3.16
CA LEU A 98 -5.71 12.25 -2.44
C LEU A 98 -7.13 12.19 -1.84
N GLU A 99 -7.62 13.26 -1.23
CA GLU A 99 -8.99 13.33 -0.67
C GLU A 99 -10.07 13.01 -1.72
N SER A 100 -9.88 13.47 -2.97
CA SER A 100 -10.79 13.14 -4.08
C SER A 100 -10.78 11.64 -4.43
N LEU A 101 -9.62 10.99 -4.31
CA LEU A 101 -9.51 9.53 -4.47
C LEU A 101 -10.17 8.80 -3.30
N LEU A 102 -9.91 9.24 -2.07
CA LEU A 102 -10.44 8.60 -0.85
C LEU A 102 -11.97 8.63 -0.77
N ALA A 103 -12.60 9.68 -1.32
CA ALA A 103 -14.06 9.77 -1.41
C ALA A 103 -14.68 8.64 -2.25
N ARG A 104 -13.91 8.05 -3.17
CA ARG A 104 -14.35 6.98 -4.09
C ARG A 104 -13.79 5.62 -3.70
N PHE A 105 -12.57 5.60 -3.17
CA PHE A 105 -11.81 4.42 -2.83
C PHE A 105 -11.20 4.59 -1.43
N PRO A 106 -11.94 4.25 -0.37
CA PRO A 106 -11.43 4.27 0.99
C PRO A 106 -10.18 3.38 1.10
N LEU A 107 -9.15 3.90 1.78
CA LEU A 107 -7.92 3.18 2.07
C LEU A 107 -7.89 2.83 3.56
N PHE A 108 -7.11 1.79 3.91
CA PHE A 108 -6.92 1.41 5.31
C PHE A 108 -6.19 2.52 6.09
N ALA A 109 -5.17 3.13 5.47
CA ALA A 109 -4.46 4.27 6.07
C ALA A 109 -3.79 5.13 5.00
N THR A 110 -3.51 6.37 5.37
CA THR A 110 -2.66 7.27 4.60
C THR A 110 -1.59 7.88 5.52
N LEU A 111 -0.38 8.04 5.01
CA LEU A 111 0.75 8.60 5.74
C LEU A 111 1.36 9.74 4.93
N SER A 112 1.39 10.93 5.51
CA SER A 112 2.00 12.10 4.86
C SER A 112 3.50 12.11 5.12
N LEU A 113 4.30 12.46 4.12
CA LEU A 113 5.73 12.63 4.27
C LEU A 113 6.07 13.87 5.13
N PRO A 114 7.19 13.83 5.90
CA PRO A 114 8.07 12.68 6.11
C PRO A 114 7.41 11.62 7.02
N VAL A 115 7.62 10.34 6.69
CA VAL A 115 7.11 9.21 7.47
C VAL A 115 8.24 8.57 8.28
N SER A 116 8.07 8.48 9.59
CA SER A 116 9.00 7.74 10.45
C SER A 116 8.71 6.23 10.44
N GLU A 117 9.72 5.43 10.79
CA GLU A 117 9.57 3.98 10.98
C GLU A 117 8.48 3.64 12.01
N SER A 118 8.40 4.40 13.11
CA SER A 118 7.39 4.20 14.16
C SER A 118 5.95 4.44 13.68
N GLN A 119 5.74 5.45 12.81
CA GLN A 119 4.42 5.73 12.24
C GLN A 119 3.99 4.60 11.30
N MET A 120 4.92 4.13 10.45
CA MET A 120 4.65 2.99 9.58
C MET A 120 4.36 1.74 10.41
N GLU A 121 5.18 1.43 11.41
CA GLU A 121 5.03 0.26 12.29
C GLU A 121 3.67 0.25 12.99
N ALA A 122 3.22 1.37 13.55
CA ALA A 122 1.92 1.46 14.21
C ALA A 122 0.75 1.11 13.26
N VAL A 123 0.81 1.59 12.02
CA VAL A 123 -0.21 1.29 11.01
C VAL A 123 -0.15 -0.17 10.58
N LEU A 124 1.04 -0.74 10.38
CA LEU A 124 1.23 -2.15 10.05
C LEU A 124 0.71 -3.06 11.17
N GLN A 125 1.02 -2.75 12.43
CA GLN A 125 0.55 -3.50 13.60
C GLN A 125 -0.98 -3.47 13.72
N ARG A 126 -1.61 -2.30 13.49
CA ARG A 126 -3.08 -2.21 13.40
C ARG A 126 -3.62 -3.10 12.29
N ALA A 127 -2.98 -3.08 11.12
CA ALA A 127 -3.34 -3.93 9.99
C ALA A 127 -3.11 -5.42 10.22
N LEU A 128 -2.28 -5.82 11.19
CA LEU A 128 -2.14 -7.22 11.60
C LEU A 128 -3.20 -7.60 12.63
N GLY A 129 -3.44 -6.74 13.62
CA GLY A 129 -4.41 -6.99 14.70
C GLY A 129 -5.85 -7.10 14.20
N GLU A 130 -6.26 -6.27 13.24
CA GLU A 130 -7.61 -6.36 12.67
C GLU A 130 -7.79 -7.56 11.72
N SER A 131 -6.71 -8.26 11.31
CA SER A 131 -6.82 -9.44 10.43
C SER A 131 -7.08 -10.74 11.21
N ALA A 132 -6.99 -10.69 12.55
CA ALA A 132 -7.19 -11.84 13.43
C ALA A 132 -8.58 -11.88 14.07
N ALA A 133 -9.53 -11.03 13.62
CA ALA A 133 -10.88 -10.91 14.15
C ALA A 133 -11.93 -11.51 13.22
#